data_AF-A0A8E2FCZ9-F1
#
_entry.id   AF-A0A8E2FCZ9-F1
#
_cell.length_a   1.000
_cell.length_b   1.000
_cell.length_c   1.000
_cell.angle_alpha   90.00
_cell.angle_beta   90.00
_cell.angle_gamma   90.00
#
_symmetry.space_group_name_H-M   'P 1'
#
loop_
_entity.id
_entity.type
_entity.pdbx_description
1 polymer ?
#
loop_
_entity_poly.entity_id
_entity_poly.type
_entity_poly.pdbx_seq_one_letter_code
_entity_poly.pdbx_strand_id
1 'polypeptide(L)'
;MSSEARLYTFSTETKDKLRKFRLGTSRAKDPQAVIYQINKKTLEISQADDDVYSNMQELGDELPEHAPRFILLSYPLTLSSGRLSVPYVMIYYLPVTCNNEVRMLYASAKELMRNTAEVGKIIEIDSTEDLEDIEGKLKGEA
;
A
#
# COMPACT_ATOMS: atom_id res chain seq x y z
N MET A 1 4.18 -21.37 6.48
CA MET A 1 4.71 -20.04 6.05
C MET A 1 5.08 -19.17 7.27
N SER A 2 5.89 -19.67 8.21
CA SER A 2 6.16 -18.97 9.49
C SER A 2 7.62 -18.50 9.65
N SER A 3 8.54 -18.96 8.79
CA SER A 3 9.98 -18.65 8.90
C SER A 3 10.39 -17.34 8.21
N GLU A 4 9.82 -17.01 7.05
CA GLU A 4 10.25 -15.85 6.24
C GLU A 4 9.80 -14.51 6.83
N ALA A 5 8.64 -14.45 7.47
CA ALA A 5 8.14 -13.24 8.13
C ALA A 5 9.04 -12.77 9.29
N ARG A 6 9.93 -13.63 9.82
CA ARG A 6 10.89 -13.27 10.87
C ARG A 6 12.14 -12.57 10.33
N LEU A 7 12.36 -12.57 9.01
CA LEU A 7 13.52 -11.92 8.39
C LEU A 7 13.30 -10.42 8.22
N TYR A 8 12.08 -10.01 7.93
CA TYR A 8 11.75 -8.62 7.70
C TYR A 8 11.62 -7.85 9.01
N THR A 9 12.06 -6.61 8.99
CA THR A 9 12.02 -5.73 10.17
C THR A 9 11.30 -4.43 9.88
N PHE A 10 10.78 -3.83 10.94
CA PHE A 10 10.22 -2.48 10.94
C PHE A 10 10.87 -1.73 12.08
N SER A 11 11.51 -0.60 11.77
CA SER A 11 11.94 0.35 12.79
C SER A 11 10.78 0.88 13.62
N THR A 12 11.07 1.36 14.83
CA THR A 12 10.08 2.03 15.68
C THR A 12 9.45 3.22 14.95
N GLU A 13 10.26 4.00 14.23
CA GLU A 13 9.79 5.12 13.43
C GLU A 13 8.78 4.68 12.36
N THR A 14 9.09 3.60 11.64
CA THR A 14 8.17 3.06 10.63
C THR A 14 6.84 2.62 11.25
N LYS A 15 6.88 1.92 12.39
CA LYS A 15 5.65 1.51 13.10
C LYS A 15 4.83 2.71 13.56
N ASP A 16 5.49 3.78 14.00
CA ASP A 16 4.82 5.02 14.37
C ASP A 16 4.21 5.74 13.16
N LYS A 17 4.90 5.76 12.01
CA LYS A 17 4.35 6.28 10.74
C LYS A 17 3.09 5.51 10.32
N LEU A 18 3.14 4.17 10.33
CA LEU A 18 1.99 3.30 10.03
C LEU A 18 0.79 3.60 10.94
N ARG A 19 1.04 3.68 12.26
CA ARG A 19 -0.01 3.97 13.25
C ARG A 19 -0.59 5.37 13.06
N LYS A 20 0.26 6.38 12.87
CA LYS A 20 -0.16 7.77 12.67
C LYS A 20 -1.00 7.92 11.40
N PHE A 21 -0.56 7.31 10.30
CA PHE A 21 -1.27 7.33 9.03
C PHE A 21 -2.67 6.74 9.19
N ARG A 22 -2.78 5.49 9.67
CA ARG A 22 -4.08 4.82 9.88
C ARG A 22 -5.05 5.61 10.75
N LEU A 23 -4.58 6.18 11.87
CA LEU A 23 -5.45 6.92 12.78
C LEU A 23 -5.80 8.31 12.22
N GLY A 24 -4.85 8.97 11.56
CA GLY A 24 -4.97 10.33 11.06
C GLY A 24 -5.83 10.46 9.80
N THR A 25 -5.84 9.47 8.92
CA THR A 25 -6.55 9.55 7.63
C THR A 25 -8.02 9.11 7.69
N SER A 26 -8.47 8.55 8.83
CA SER A 26 -9.84 8.03 9.00
C SER A 26 -10.97 9.06 8.79
N ARG A 27 -10.63 10.36 8.82
CA ARG A 27 -11.57 11.48 8.59
C ARG A 27 -11.08 12.45 7.52
N ALA A 28 -10.08 12.06 6.74
CA ALA A 28 -9.62 12.87 5.62
C ALA A 28 -10.78 13.06 4.62
N LYS A 29 -10.79 14.21 3.93
CA LYS A 29 -11.77 14.50 2.89
C LYS A 29 -11.31 14.02 1.53
N ASP A 30 -10.00 14.03 1.33
CA ASP A 30 -9.33 13.63 0.11
C ASP A 30 -8.64 12.28 0.31
N PRO A 31 -8.39 11.51 -0.77
CA PRO A 31 -7.55 10.32 -0.71
C PRO A 31 -6.21 10.63 -0.05
N GLN A 32 -5.65 9.67 0.67
CA GLN A 32 -4.33 9.77 1.28
C GLN A 32 -3.60 8.46 1.01
N ALA A 33 -2.42 8.54 0.42
CA ALA A 33 -1.60 7.38 0.11
C ALA A 33 -0.14 7.59 0.51
N VAL A 34 0.51 6.49 0.92
CA VAL A 34 1.94 6.45 1.25
C VAL A 34 2.57 5.19 0.67
N ILE A 35 3.79 5.31 0.15
CA ILE A 35 4.52 4.23 -0.52
C ILE A 35 5.50 3.59 0.47
N TYR A 36 5.53 2.26 0.51
CA TYR A 36 6.46 1.45 1.29
C TYR A 36 7.28 0.53 0.39
N GLN A 37 8.54 0.34 0.76
CA GLN A 37 9.50 -0.47 0.04
C GLN A 37 10.33 -1.36 0.98
N ILE A 38 10.96 -2.38 0.41
CA ILE A 38 11.86 -3.28 1.13
C ILE A 38 13.30 -2.93 0.74
N ASN A 39 14.14 -2.61 1.71
CA ASN A 39 15.57 -2.53 1.49
C ASN A 39 16.14 -3.95 1.36
N LYS A 40 16.58 -4.34 0.16
CA LYS A 40 17.06 -5.70 -0.12
C LYS A 40 18.27 -6.15 0.72
N LYS A 41 19.06 -5.20 1.24
CA LYS A 41 20.25 -5.51 2.04
C LYS A 41 19.90 -5.74 3.51
N THR A 42 19.03 -4.90 4.07
CA THR A 42 18.68 -4.95 5.50
C THR A 42 17.40 -5.72 5.77
N LEU A 43 16.61 -6.00 4.74
CA LEU A 43 15.25 -6.55 4.82
C LEU A 43 14.31 -5.69 5.68
N GLU A 44 14.65 -4.40 5.85
CA GLU A 44 13.77 -3.44 6.51
C GLU A 44 12.68 -2.99 5.53
N ILE A 45 11.45 -2.94 6.03
CA ILE A 45 10.30 -2.34 5.35
C ILE A 45 10.13 -0.94 5.92
N SER A 46 10.20 0.07 5.06
CA SER A 46 10.10 1.48 5.42
C SER A 46 9.39 2.29 4.33
N GLN A 47 8.97 3.51 4.66
CA GLN A 47 8.38 4.42 3.68
C GLN A 47 9.44 4.74 2.59
N ALA A 48 9.01 4.84 1.34
CA ALA A 48 9.90 5.12 0.21
C ALA A 48 10.36 6.59 0.20
N ASP A 49 9.46 7.48 0.63
CA ASP A 49 9.62 8.93 0.77
C ASP A 49 8.94 9.40 2.07
N ASP A 50 8.93 10.69 2.35
CA ASP A 50 8.19 11.28 3.48
C ASP A 50 6.85 11.91 3.03
N ASP A 51 6.43 11.64 1.79
CA ASP A 51 5.30 12.31 1.16
C ASP A 51 3.99 11.56 1.41
N VAL A 52 2.89 12.33 1.38
CA VAL A 52 1.52 11.80 1.44
C VAL A 52 0.79 12.27 0.20
N TYR A 53 0.46 11.31 -0.66
CA TYR A 53 -0.16 11.58 -1.95
C TYR A 53 -1.67 11.68 -1.80
N SER A 54 -2.24 12.77 -2.32
CA SER A 54 -3.70 12.96 -2.36
C SER A 54 -4.31 12.75 -3.74
N ASN A 55 -3.46 12.67 -4.76
CA ASN A 55 -3.81 12.41 -6.14
C ASN A 55 -3.23 11.05 -6.58
N MET A 56 -4.06 10.18 -7.17
CA MET A 56 -3.64 8.86 -7.62
C MET A 56 -2.73 8.91 -8.85
N GLN A 57 -2.84 9.97 -9.67
CA GLN A 57 -1.94 10.21 -10.79
C GLN A 57 -0.52 10.49 -10.30
N GLU A 58 -0.38 11.45 -9.39
CA GLU A 58 0.93 11.81 -8.80
C GLU A 58 1.55 10.62 -8.08
N LEU A 59 0.73 9.84 -7.36
CA LEU A 59 1.16 8.58 -6.76
C LEU A 59 1.70 7.59 -7.82
N GLY A 60 1.00 7.47 -8.95
CA GLY A 60 1.39 6.59 -10.05
C GLY A 60 2.72 7.00 -10.69
N ASP A 61 2.94 8.30 -10.86
CA ASP A 61 4.17 8.86 -11.45
C ASP A 61 5.41 8.57 -10.59
N GLU A 62 5.25 8.45 -9.27
CA GLU A 62 6.32 8.11 -8.32
C GLU A 62 6.56 6.60 -8.17
N LEU A 63 5.70 5.75 -8.75
CA LEU A 63 5.90 4.31 -8.71
C LEU A 63 6.97 3.86 -9.71
N PRO A 64 7.90 2.98 -9.28
CA PRO A 64 8.93 2.49 -10.18
C PRO A 64 8.37 1.53 -11.23
N GLU A 65 8.86 1.62 -12.46
CA GLU A 65 8.42 0.76 -13.57
C GLU A 65 8.78 -0.72 -13.37
N HIS A 66 9.86 -1.02 -12.63
CA HIS A 66 10.48 -2.36 -12.57
C HIS A 66 10.57 -2.95 -11.16
N ALA A 67 9.91 -2.36 -10.16
CA ALA A 67 9.98 -2.84 -8.79
C ALA A 67 8.61 -2.81 -8.10
N PRO A 68 8.28 -3.80 -7.26
CA PRO A 68 7.02 -3.79 -6.54
C PRO A 68 7.04 -2.75 -5.43
N ARG A 69 5.84 -2.34 -4.99
CA ARG A 69 5.63 -1.45 -3.84
C ARG A 69 4.41 -1.90 -3.04
N PHE A 70 4.45 -1.65 -1.74
CA PHE A 70 3.25 -1.68 -0.91
C PHE A 70 2.77 -0.25 -0.76
N ILE A 71 1.51 0.03 -1.00
CA ILE A 71 0.94 1.36 -0.87
C ILE A 71 -0.18 1.26 0.13
N LEU A 72 -0.18 2.10 1.16
CA LEU A 72 -1.33 2.20 2.05
C LEU A 72 -2.21 3.32 1.53
N LEU A 73 -3.50 3.02 1.35
CA LEU A 73 -4.47 3.96 0.82
C LEU A 73 -5.64 4.09 1.78
N SER A 74 -5.93 5.33 2.15
CA SER A 74 -7.15 5.74 2.84
C SER A 74 -7.96 6.58 1.86
N TYR A 75 -9.09 6.05 1.39
CA TYR A 75 -9.84 6.67 0.28
C TYR A 75 -11.26 7.02 0.72
N PRO A 76 -11.59 8.29 1.00
CA PRO A 76 -12.94 8.71 1.30
C PRO A 76 -13.84 8.53 0.07
N LEU A 77 -14.93 7.79 0.22
CA LEU A 77 -15.91 7.60 -0.85
C LEU A 77 -17.34 7.50 -0.33
N THR A 78 -18.29 7.80 -1.20
CA THR A 78 -19.71 7.55 -0.95
C THR A 78 -20.10 6.25 -1.62
N LEU A 79 -20.59 5.30 -0.83
CA LEU A 79 -21.13 4.04 -1.36
C LEU A 79 -22.46 4.29 -2.09
N SER A 80 -22.88 3.36 -2.94
CA SER A 80 -24.17 3.44 -3.67
C SER A 80 -25.40 3.60 -2.77
N SER A 81 -25.29 3.21 -1.49
CA SER A 81 -26.32 3.42 -0.47
C SER A 81 -26.39 4.85 0.09
N GLY A 82 -25.50 5.75 -0.33
CA GLY A 82 -25.34 7.10 0.24
C GLY A 82 -24.51 7.13 1.53
N ARG A 83 -24.04 5.99 2.03
CA ARG A 83 -23.18 5.92 3.21
C ARG A 83 -21.76 6.38 2.88
N LEU A 84 -21.27 7.34 3.66
CA LEU A 84 -19.85 7.71 3.66
C LEU A 84 -19.00 6.58 4.27
N SER A 85 -17.95 6.21 3.57
CA SER A 85 -16.97 5.22 3.99
C SER A 85 -15.57 5.74 3.69
N VAL A 86 -14.60 5.35 4.51
CA VAL A 86 -13.18 5.63 4.28
C VAL A 86 -12.45 4.29 4.34
N PRO A 87 -12.54 3.46 3.30
CA PRO A 87 -11.76 2.23 3.23
C PRO A 87 -10.27 2.51 3.43
N TYR A 88 -9.68 1.72 4.31
CA TYR A 88 -8.24 1.67 4.56
C TYR A 88 -7.70 0.35 4.02
N VAL A 89 -6.96 0.42 2.92
CA VAL A 89 -6.51 -0.74 2.14
C VAL A 89 -5.01 -0.70 1.89
N MET A 90 -4.45 -1.84 1.50
CA MET A 90 -3.09 -1.95 1.00
C MET A 90 -3.17 -2.30 -0.47
N ILE A 91 -2.62 -1.46 -1.32
CA ILE A 91 -2.40 -1.78 -2.72
C ILE A 91 -1.03 -2.47 -2.83
N TYR A 92 -1.03 -3.66 -3.41
CA TYR A 92 0.18 -4.40 -3.73
C TYR A 92 0.46 -4.20 -5.22
N TYR A 93 1.28 -3.19 -5.52
CA TYR A 93 1.73 -2.89 -6.88
C TYR A 93 2.86 -3.85 -7.27
N LEU A 94 2.65 -4.61 -8.34
CA LEU A 94 3.55 -5.63 -8.82
C LEU A 94 3.70 -5.54 -10.34
N PRO A 95 4.60 -4.67 -10.85
CA PRO A 95 4.74 -4.48 -12.28
C PRO A 95 5.16 -5.77 -12.98
N VAL A 96 4.61 -6.01 -14.17
CA VAL A 96 4.89 -7.20 -14.98
C VAL A 96 6.37 -7.35 -15.32
N THR A 97 7.09 -6.23 -15.44
CA THR A 97 8.51 -6.17 -15.75
C THR A 97 9.42 -6.46 -14.54
N CYS A 98 8.85 -6.57 -13.32
CA CYS A 98 9.61 -6.89 -12.12
C CYS A 98 10.24 -8.28 -12.23
N ASN A 99 11.54 -8.34 -11.93
CA ASN A 99 12.27 -9.60 -11.88
C ASN A 99 11.73 -10.56 -10.79
N ASN A 100 12.00 -11.85 -10.96
CA ASN A 100 11.44 -12.90 -10.10
C ASN A 100 11.93 -12.85 -8.65
N GLU A 101 13.20 -12.51 -8.43
CA GLU A 101 13.77 -12.44 -7.09
C GLU A 101 13.06 -11.39 -6.23
N VAL A 102 12.86 -10.19 -6.78
CA VAL A 102 12.18 -9.10 -6.07
C VAL A 102 10.68 -9.38 -5.93
N ARG A 103 10.07 -10.01 -6.94
CA ARG A 103 8.68 -10.48 -6.86
C ARG A 103 8.48 -11.44 -5.67
N MET A 104 9.38 -12.40 -5.50
CA MET A 104 9.34 -13.34 -4.37
C MET A 104 9.62 -12.65 -3.03
N LEU A 105 10.55 -11.70 -2.99
CA LEU A 105 10.85 -10.90 -1.81
C LEU A 105 9.60 -10.16 -1.31
N TYR A 106 8.90 -9.45 -2.19
CA TYR A 106 7.69 -8.75 -1.81
C TYR A 106 6.53 -9.69 -1.49
N ALA A 107 6.37 -10.79 -2.24
CA ALA A 107 5.33 -11.77 -1.97
C ALA A 107 5.45 -12.38 -0.56
N SER A 108 6.68 -12.67 -0.10
CA SER A 108 6.91 -13.21 1.25
C SER A 108 6.75 -12.16 2.36
N ALA A 109 6.93 -10.87 2.07
CA ALA A 109 6.68 -9.77 3.01
C ALA A 109 5.22 -9.31 3.07
N LYS A 110 4.40 -9.62 2.05
CA LYS A 110 3.02 -9.11 1.88
C LYS A 110 2.15 -9.25 3.11
N GLU A 111 2.10 -10.45 3.69
CA GLU A 111 1.26 -10.74 4.85
C GLU A 111 1.75 -10.04 6.12
N LEU A 112 3.07 -9.94 6.28
CA LEU A 112 3.67 -9.23 7.40
C LEU A 112 3.34 -7.73 7.33
N MET A 113 3.47 -7.12 6.14
CA MET A 113 3.12 -5.72 5.92
C MET A 113 1.63 -5.47 6.21
N ARG A 114 0.73 -6.31 5.68
CA ARG A 114 -0.72 -6.23 5.96
C ARG A 114 -1.02 -6.22 7.46
N ASN A 115 -0.44 -7.18 8.19
CA ASN A 115 -0.68 -7.33 9.63
C ASN A 115 -0.10 -6.15 10.42
N THR A 116 1.08 -5.68 10.05
CA THR A 116 1.77 -4.58 10.76
C THR A 116 1.08 -3.24 10.51
N ALA A 117 0.55 -3.02 9.30
CA ALA A 117 -0.23 -1.84 8.96
C ALA A 117 -1.69 -1.89 9.44
N GLU A 118 -2.15 -3.03 10.00
CA GLU A 118 -3.54 -3.28 10.40
C GLU A 118 -4.57 -3.05 9.29
N VAL A 119 -4.24 -3.51 8.08
CA VAL A 119 -5.09 -3.35 6.90
C VAL A 119 -6.06 -4.53 6.75
N GLY A 120 -7.33 -4.23 6.47
CA GLY A 120 -8.37 -5.24 6.30
C GLY A 120 -8.48 -5.85 4.89
N LYS A 121 -8.05 -5.12 3.84
CA LYS A 121 -8.18 -5.55 2.43
C LYS A 121 -6.89 -5.25 1.66
N ILE A 122 -6.45 -6.22 0.86
CA ILE A 122 -5.37 -6.06 -0.13
C ILE A 122 -6.01 -5.94 -1.52
N ILE A 123 -5.51 -5.02 -2.33
CA ILE A 123 -5.83 -4.92 -3.77
C ILE A 123 -4.51 -5.13 -4.53
N GLU A 124 -4.47 -6.10 -5.43
CA GLU A 124 -3.29 -6.33 -6.27
C GLU A 124 -3.48 -5.61 -7.61
N ILE A 125 -2.44 -4.93 -8.06
CA ILE A 125 -2.40 -4.21 -9.35
C ILE A 125 -1.03 -4.46 -10.00
N ASP A 126 -0.99 -4.47 -11.33
CA ASP A 126 0.26 -4.66 -12.09
C ASP A 126 0.60 -3.50 -13.01
N SER A 127 -0.30 -2.51 -13.13
CA SER A 127 -0.11 -1.26 -13.85
C SER A 127 -0.47 -0.06 -12.96
N THR A 128 0.13 1.10 -13.25
CA THR A 128 -0.27 2.36 -12.62
C THR A 128 -1.64 2.84 -13.10
N GLU A 129 -2.07 2.43 -14.29
CA GLU A 129 -3.41 2.71 -14.85
C GLU A 129 -4.52 2.17 -13.93
N ASP A 130 -4.28 1.05 -13.25
CA ASP A 130 -5.21 0.47 -12.28
C ASP A 130 -5.49 1.39 -11.06
N LEU A 131 -4.63 2.38 -10.81
CA LEU A 131 -4.83 3.36 -9.73
C LEU A 131 -5.95 4.33 -10.06
N GLU A 132 -6.21 4.62 -11.34
CA GLU A 132 -7.32 5.47 -11.77
C GLU A 132 -8.67 4.78 -11.48
N ASP A 133 -8.72 3.46 -11.67
CA ASP A 133 -9.90 2.63 -11.43
C ASP A 133 -10.05 2.14 -9.97
N ILE A 134 -9.20 2.62 -9.06
CA ILE A 134 -9.16 2.12 -7.68
C ILE A 134 -10.49 2.35 -6.95
N GLU A 135 -11.20 3.43 -7.26
CA GLU A 135 -12.48 3.75 -6.64
C GLU A 135 -13.54 2.66 -6.92
N GLY A 136 -13.59 2.13 -8.15
CA GLY A 136 -14.49 1.03 -8.51
C GLY A 136 -14.18 -0.25 -7.72
N LYS A 137 -12.88 -0.61 -7.65
CA LYS A 137 -12.39 -1.76 -6.87
C LYS A 137 -12.69 -1.62 -5.37
N LEU A 138 -12.75 -0.39 -4.85
CA LEU A 138 -13.10 -0.09 -3.47
C LEU A 138 -14.61 -0.16 -3.19
N LYS A 139 -15.45 0.28 -4.13
CA LYS A 139 -16.92 0.17 -4.04
C LYS A 139 -17.42 -1.27 -4.13
N GLY A 140 -16.58 -2.20 -4.59
CA GLY A 140 -16.95 -3.61 -4.77
C GLY A 140 -17.62 -3.87 -6.12
N GLU A 141 -17.45 -2.96 -7.07
CA GLU A 141 -17.75 -3.17 -8.48
C GLU A 141 -16.57 -3.96 -9.06
N ALA A 142 -16.69 -5.30 -9.04
CA ALA A 142 -15.77 -6.25 -9.65
C ALA A 142 -16.57 -7.18 -10.56
#